data_AF-A0A7J5PNL1-F1
#
_entry.id   AF-A0A7J5PNL1-F1
#
_cell.length_a   1.000
_cell.length_b   1.000
_cell.length_c   1.000
_cell.angle_alpha   90.00
_cell.angle_beta   90.00
_cell.angle_gamma   90.00
#
_symmetry.space_group_name_H-M   'P 1'
#
loop_
_entity.id
_entity.type
_entity.pdbx_description
1 polymer ?
#
loop_
_entity_poly.entity_id
_entity_poly.type
_entity_poly.pdbx_seq_one_letter_code
_entity_poly.pdbx_strand_id
1 'polypeptide(L)'
;MVKIQKISEIEPCLGFTEFDMLKKYRQSFATSELGRLHSLFPFSELARQMHLKSSPFGRKSYFSPEGKIALMVLKSYTNFSDA
;
A
#
# COMPACT_ATOMS: atom_id res chain seq x y z
N MET A 1 -3.49 39.68 25.42
CA MET A 1 -3.95 38.27 25.55
C MET A 1 -4.73 37.91 24.30
N VAL A 2 -4.18 37.07 23.42
CA VAL A 2 -4.88 36.63 22.19
C VAL A 2 -5.59 35.32 22.50
N LYS A 3 -6.91 35.27 22.27
CA LYS A 3 -7.72 34.06 22.46
C LYS A 3 -7.21 32.96 21.51
N ILE A 4 -6.95 31.77 22.04
CA ILE A 4 -6.63 30.57 21.26
C ILE A 4 -7.84 30.29 20.35
N GLN A 5 -7.65 30.39 19.03
CA GLN A 5 -8.66 29.99 18.05
C GLN A 5 -8.90 28.49 18.14
N LYS A 6 -10.15 28.06 17.95
CA LYS A 6 -10.49 26.64 17.92
C LYS A 6 -9.75 26.00 16.75
N ILE A 7 -8.88 25.04 17.05
CA ILE A 7 -8.08 24.31 16.05
C ILE A 7 -8.98 23.65 14.98
N SER A 8 -10.24 23.35 15.31
CA SER A 8 -11.24 22.82 14.37
C SER A 8 -11.64 23.77 13.24
N GLU A 9 -11.39 25.08 13.37
CA GLU A 9 -11.69 26.10 12.37
C GLU A 9 -10.50 26.37 11.44
N ILE A 10 -9.35 25.75 11.70
CA ILE A 10 -8.18 25.81 10.83
C ILE A 10 -8.41 24.80 9.70
N GLU A 11 -9.07 25.23 8.63
CA GLU A 11 -9.09 24.45 7.40
C GLU A 11 -7.65 24.26 6.90
N PRO A 12 -7.22 23.02 6.59
CA PRO A 12 -5.91 22.82 5.99
C PRO A 12 -5.86 23.56 4.66
N CYS A 13 -4.94 24.54 4.53
CA CYS A 13 -4.69 25.28 3.28
C CYS A 13 -4.16 24.42 2.12
N LEU A 14 -3.97 23.11 2.33
CA LEU A 14 -3.64 22.19 1.25
C LEU A 14 -4.93 21.86 0.49
N GLY A 15 -4.95 22.11 -0.82
CA GLY A 15 -6.08 21.80 -1.71
C GLY A 15 -6.39 20.30 -1.87
N PHE A 16 -5.93 19.47 -0.93
CA PHE A 16 -6.18 18.06 -0.80
C PHE A 16 -5.95 17.64 0.66
N THR A 17 -6.86 16.84 1.21
CA THR A 17 -6.61 16.14 2.48
C THR A 17 -5.82 14.85 2.22
N GLU A 18 -5.11 14.33 3.23
CA GLU A 18 -4.41 13.03 3.11
C GLU A 18 -5.38 11.89 2.70
N PHE A 19 -6.62 11.97 3.18
CA PHE A 19 -7.70 11.05 2.81
C PHE A 19 -8.06 11.13 1.33
N ASP A 20 -8.10 12.34 0.76
CA ASP A 20 -8.38 12.54 -0.66
C ASP A 20 -7.28 11.94 -1.54
N MET A 21 -6.02 12.08 -1.14
CA MET A 21 -4.88 11.55 -1.89
C MET A 21 -4.93 10.02 -1.94
N LEU A 22 -5.10 9.35 -0.80
CA LEU A 22 -5.12 7.89 -0.75
C LEU A 22 -6.31 7.31 -1.51
N LYS A 23 -7.49 7.94 -1.42
CA LYS A 23 -8.68 7.50 -2.14
C LYS A 23 -8.48 7.64 -3.66
N LYS A 24 -8.00 8.79 -4.12
CA LYS A 24 -7.69 9.04 -5.54
C LYS A 24 -6.61 8.07 -6.04
N TYR A 25 -5.58 7.82 -5.25
CA TYR A 25 -4.53 6.84 -5.57
C TYR A 25 -5.10 5.43 -5.74
N ARG A 26 -5.97 4.96 -4.84
CA ARG A 26 -6.57 3.62 -4.97
C ARG A 26 -7.43 3.50 -6.24
N GLN A 27 -8.16 4.56 -6.59
CA GLN A 27 -8.95 4.61 -7.81
C GLN A 27 -8.07 4.58 -9.06
N SER A 28 -7.00 5.38 -9.11
CA SER A 28 -6.07 5.39 -10.25
C SER A 28 -5.25 4.11 -10.34
N PHE A 29 -4.90 3.50 -9.21
CA PHE A 29 -4.19 2.24 -9.17
C PHE A 29 -5.00 1.13 -9.85
N ALA A 30 -6.30 1.02 -9.57
CA ALA A 30 -7.15 -0.01 -10.16
C ALA A 30 -7.20 0.01 -11.70
N THR A 31 -7.07 1.19 -12.32
CA THR A 31 -7.04 1.34 -13.79
C THR A 31 -5.63 1.32 -14.38
N SER A 32 -4.59 1.42 -13.55
CA SER A 32 -3.20 1.36 -13.98
C SER A 32 -2.81 -0.03 -14.50
N GLU A 33 -1.72 -0.10 -15.25
CA GLU A 33 -1.16 -1.39 -15.69
C GLU A 33 -0.81 -2.30 -14.51
N LEU A 34 -0.20 -1.74 -13.47
CA LEU A 34 0.17 -2.50 -12.28
C LEU A 34 -1.05 -2.99 -11.50
N GLY A 35 -2.13 -2.22 -11.45
CA GLY A 35 -3.40 -2.67 -10.85
C GLY A 35 -4.07 -3.78 -11.64
N ARG A 36 -4.05 -3.70 -12.98
CA ARG A 36 -4.50 -4.80 -13.84
C ARG A 36 -3.66 -6.05 -13.59
N LEU A 37 -2.34 -5.93 -13.54
CA LEU A 37 -1.45 -7.03 -13.20
C LEU A 37 -1.78 -7.60 -11.82
N HIS A 38 -1.90 -6.76 -10.80
CA HIS A 38 -2.29 -7.18 -9.45
C HIS A 38 -3.61 -7.97 -9.44
N SER A 39 -4.59 -7.58 -10.25
CA SER A 39 -5.89 -8.28 -10.34
C SER A 39 -5.82 -9.68 -10.94
N LEU A 40 -4.80 -9.97 -11.74
CA LEU A 40 -4.61 -11.26 -12.42
C LEU A 40 -3.85 -12.28 -11.56
N PHE A 41 -3.06 -11.82 -10.59
CA PHE A 41 -2.23 -12.70 -9.78
C PHE A 41 -3.03 -13.34 -8.62
N PRO A 42 -2.97 -14.67 -8.46
CA PRO A 42 -3.64 -15.36 -7.36
C PRO A 42 -2.79 -15.29 -6.08
N PHE A 43 -2.59 -14.10 -5.51
CA PHE A 43 -1.63 -13.87 -4.42
C PHE A 43 -1.86 -14.75 -3.18
N SER A 44 -3.11 -14.94 -2.75
CA SER A 44 -3.41 -15.75 -1.56
C SER A 44 -3.07 -17.23 -1.80
N GLU A 45 -3.29 -17.74 -3.00
CA GLU A 45 -2.94 -19.12 -3.37
C GLU A 45 -1.41 -19.27 -3.46
N LEU A 46 -0.72 -18.32 -4.06
CA LEU A 46 0.75 -18.31 -4.10
C LEU A 46 1.35 -18.23 -2.68
N ALA A 47 0.77 -17.42 -1.80
CA ALA A 47 1.21 -17.33 -0.40
C ALA A 47 1.06 -18.67 0.32
N ARG A 48 -0.04 -19.38 0.06
CA ARG A 48 -0.31 -20.70 0.61
C ARG A 48 0.65 -21.76 0.08
N GLN A 49 0.89 -21.78 -1.23
CA GLN A 49 1.82 -22.72 -1.89
C GLN A 49 3.27 -22.51 -1.43
N MET A 50 3.67 -21.26 -1.21
CA MET A 50 4.99 -20.89 -0.69
C MET A 50 5.10 -21.03 0.84
N HIS A 51 4.04 -21.52 1.50
CA HIS A 51 3.96 -21.66 2.95
C HIS A 51 4.29 -20.37 3.73
N LEU A 52 4.00 -19.20 3.14
CA LEU A 52 4.24 -17.92 3.78
C LEU A 52 3.19 -17.68 4.85
N LYS A 53 3.65 -17.47 6.08
CA LYS A 53 2.80 -17.17 7.24
C LYS A 53 3.30 -15.91 7.94
N SER A 54 2.37 -15.16 8.51
CA SER A 54 2.72 -14.11 9.46
C SER A 54 3.23 -14.76 10.74
N SER A 55 4.45 -14.44 11.15
CA SER A 55 4.99 -14.92 12.42
C SER A 55 4.31 -14.20 13.58
N PRO A 56 3.77 -14.93 14.58
CA PRO A 56 3.27 -14.32 15.82
C PRO A 56 4.41 -13.90 16.76
N PHE A 57 5.61 -14.46 16.57
CA PHE A 57 6.78 -14.20 17.40
C PHE A 57 7.84 -13.38 16.64
N GLY A 58 8.57 -12.54 17.36
CA GLY A 58 9.62 -11.69 16.80
C GLY A 58 9.08 -10.40 16.15
N ARG A 59 9.91 -9.77 15.31
CA ARG A 59 9.56 -8.51 14.65
C ARG A 59 8.43 -8.71 13.65
N LYS A 60 7.36 -7.91 13.78
CA LYS A 60 6.27 -7.90 12.80
C LYS A 60 6.79 -7.44 11.45
N SER A 61 6.51 -8.23 10.42
CA SER A 61 6.75 -7.87 9.03
C SER A 61 5.88 -6.68 8.64
N TYR A 62 6.42 -5.75 7.83
CA TYR A 62 5.65 -4.64 7.27
C TYR A 62 4.60 -5.12 6.25
N PHE A 63 4.91 -6.20 5.53
CA PHE A 63 4.04 -6.78 4.52
C PHE A 63 3.38 -8.08 5.01
N SER A 64 2.13 -8.28 4.62
CA SER A 64 1.45 -9.59 4.72
C SER A 64 2.15 -10.64 3.84
N PRO A 65 1.85 -11.94 4.00
CA PRO A 65 2.30 -12.98 3.08
C PRO A 65 2.03 -12.64 1.61
N GLU A 66 0.83 -12.14 1.28
CA GLU A 66 0.51 -11.68 -0.08
C GLU A 66 1.32 -10.44 -0.46
N GLY A 67 1.47 -9.48 0.45
CA GLY A 67 2.24 -8.27 0.20
C GLY A 67 3.70 -8.55 -0.12
N LYS A 68 4.29 -9.59 0.49
CA LYS A 68 5.66 -10.04 0.15
C LYS A 68 5.74 -10.57 -1.28
N ILE A 69 4.76 -11.38 -1.69
CA ILE A 69 4.71 -11.90 -3.06
C ILE A 69 4.46 -10.77 -4.06
N ALA A 70 3.52 -9.86 -3.76
CA ALA A 70 3.28 -8.69 -4.59
C ALA A 70 4.54 -7.84 -4.77
N LEU A 71 5.34 -7.67 -3.71
CA LEU A 71 6.63 -6.98 -3.79
C LEU A 71 7.65 -7.75 -4.64
N MET A 72 7.71 -9.09 -4.52
CA MET A 72 8.57 -9.91 -5.38
C MET A 72 8.20 -9.79 -6.86
N VAL A 73 6.90 -9.86 -7.17
CA VAL A 73 6.37 -9.68 -8.54
C VAL A 73 6.73 -8.29 -9.06
N LEU A 74 6.53 -7.25 -8.25
CA LEU A 74 6.87 -5.88 -8.60
C LEU A 74 8.36 -5.71 -8.87
N LYS A 75 9.22 -6.27 -8.01
CA LYS A 75 10.69 -6.22 -8.17
C LYS A 75 11.13 -6.86 -9.48
N SER A 76 10.56 -8.02 -9.81
CA SER A 76 10.79 -8.72 -11.08
C SER A 76 10.28 -7.91 -12.29
N TYR A 77 9.04 -7.42 -12.24
CA TYR A 77 8.41 -6.68 -13.34
C TYR A 77 9.14 -5.36 -13.67
N THR A 78 9.72 -4.70 -12.67
CA THR A 78 10.42 -3.43 -12.85
C THR A 78 11.91 -3.56 -13.16
N ASN A 79 12.45 -4.79 -13.21
CA ASN A 79 13.89 -5.05 -13.32
C ASN A 79 14.73 -4.35 -12.24
N PHE A 80 14.14 -3.98 -11.10
CA PHE A 80 14.85 -3.45 -9.93
C PHE A 80 15.39 -4.57 -9.03
N SER A 81 15.65 -5.74 -9.60
CA SER A 81 16.42 -6.76 -8.91
C SER A 81 17.89 -6.39 -8.88
N ASP A 82 18.49 -6.44 -7.70
CA ASP A 82 19.94 -6.39 -7.55
C ASP A 82 20.53 -7.51 -8.42
N ALA A 83 21.44 -7.15 -9.33
CA ALA A 83 22.15 -8.10 -10.19
C ALA A 83 23.10 -8.98 -9.37
#